data_AF-A0AAW0KJ70-F1
#
_entry.id   AF-A0AAW0KJ70-F1
#
_cell.length_a   1.000
_cell.length_b   1.000
_cell.length_c   1.000
_cell.angle_alpha   90.00
_cell.angle_beta   90.00
_cell.angle_gamma   90.00
#
_symmetry.space_group_name_H-M   'P 1'
#
loop_
_entity.id
_entity.type
_entity.pdbx_description
1 polymer ?
#
loop_
_entity_poly.entity_id
_entity_poly.type
_entity_poly.pdbx_seq_one_letter_code
_entity_poly.pdbx_strand_id
1 'polypeptide(L)'
;MLGQHHDSYMLVYFSVIIKASANTESLTSESEYPIVLNPDDVLLRPKLEDPNPTLLINHVIGWQISQTDFEVIEMGKKFYTKLKWKLKNLIDFDKDEFLLILNQFLEKIRDKVGVSIGIESSESGYTQAWIEQLGSLMGKDVVSLVLDGCVDFEIWDLLEFLIVNGVIDHSCYSNLVNRLVAKKRSELLCLCIKHALGLGASKLLAILKYFLCPAKYAYGSMVDLRKETAQSTDSNQYMFE
;
A
#
# COMPACT_ATOMS: atom_id res chain seq x y z
N MET A 1 3.97 -24.58 19.22
CA MET A 1 4.33 -24.51 17.78
C MET A 1 4.16 -23.09 17.17
N LEU A 2 4.12 -21.99 17.95
CA LEU A 2 4.10 -20.62 17.41
C LEU A 2 5.49 -19.94 17.36
N GLY A 3 6.51 -20.50 18.02
CA GLY A 3 7.84 -19.91 18.10
C GLY A 3 8.68 -20.07 16.82
N GLN A 4 8.53 -21.17 16.08
CA GLN A 4 9.39 -21.43 14.92
C GLN A 4 9.04 -20.63 13.67
N HIS A 5 7.81 -20.14 13.53
CA HIS A 5 7.45 -19.28 12.39
C HIS A 5 8.01 -17.86 12.55
N HIS A 6 8.09 -17.33 13.77
CA HIS A 6 8.54 -15.96 14.02
C HIS A 6 10.04 -15.77 13.74
N ASP A 7 10.85 -16.80 14.04
CA ASP A 7 12.30 -16.78 13.81
C ASP A 7 12.64 -16.84 12.31
N SER A 8 11.83 -17.56 11.53
CA SER A 8 12.04 -17.71 10.09
C SER A 8 11.88 -16.38 9.34
N TYR A 9 10.90 -15.55 9.71
CA TYR A 9 10.70 -14.23 9.11
C TYR A 9 11.78 -13.21 9.51
N MET A 10 12.28 -13.29 10.75
CA MET A 10 13.38 -12.44 11.23
C MET A 10 14.69 -12.71 10.48
N LEU A 11 14.99 -13.98 10.18
CA LEU A 11 16.18 -14.36 9.41
C LEU A 11 16.13 -13.84 7.97
N VAL A 12 14.94 -13.90 7.34
CA VAL A 12 14.73 -13.32 6.00
C VAL A 12 14.91 -11.80 6.03
N TYR A 13 14.36 -11.11 7.05
CA TYR A 13 14.46 -9.66 7.21
C TYR A 13 15.93 -9.18 7.32
N PHE A 14 16.72 -9.82 8.18
CA PHE A 14 18.14 -9.52 8.32
C PHE A 14 18.95 -9.83 7.06
N SER A 15 18.62 -10.91 6.34
CA SER A 15 19.33 -11.27 5.11
C SER A 15 19.17 -10.23 4.00
N VAL A 16 18.00 -9.58 3.91
CA VAL A 16 17.73 -8.52 2.91
C VAL A 16 18.47 -7.23 3.29
N ILE A 17 18.50 -6.88 4.58
CA ILE A 17 19.23 -5.70 5.06
C ILE A 17 20.74 -5.86 4.87
N ILE A 18 21.30 -7.04 5.17
CA ILE A 18 22.73 -7.32 4.99
C ILE A 18 23.11 -7.29 3.50
N LYS A 19 22.26 -7.82 2.62
CA LYS A 19 22.47 -7.71 1.15
C LYS A 19 22.40 -6.27 0.66
N ALA A 20 21.46 -5.47 1.20
CA ALA A 20 21.34 -4.06 0.84
C ALA A 20 22.49 -3.20 1.39
N SER A 21 23.04 -3.53 2.57
CA SER A 21 24.17 -2.79 3.16
C SER A 21 25.53 -3.18 2.56
N ALA A 22 25.65 -4.39 2.02
CA ALA A 22 26.87 -4.86 1.35
C ALA A 22 27.06 -4.25 -0.06
N ASN A 23 25.97 -3.77 -0.68
CA ASN A 23 26.05 -3.02 -1.94
C ASN A 23 26.44 -1.56 -1.67
N THR A 24 27.72 -1.34 -1.42
CA THR A 24 28.37 -0.03 -1.56
C THR A 24 28.91 0.13 -2.97
N GLU A 25 28.06 -0.06 -3.99
CA GLU A 25 28.37 0.46 -5.31
C GLU A 25 28.11 1.97 -5.27
N SER A 26 29.19 2.72 -5.02
CA SER A 26 29.23 4.13 -5.35
C SER A 26 29.08 4.26 -6.87
N LEU A 27 27.88 4.60 -7.34
CA LEU A 27 27.71 5.18 -8.67
C LEU A 27 28.29 6.59 -8.66
N THR A 28 29.62 6.68 -8.55
CA THR A 28 30.37 7.84 -9.05
C THR A 28 30.55 7.63 -10.56
N SER A 29 29.47 7.86 -11.29
CA SER A 29 29.55 8.27 -12.68
C SER A 29 29.19 9.74 -12.69
N GLU A 30 30.22 10.57 -12.84
CA GLU A 30 30.10 11.98 -13.15
C GLU A 30 29.19 12.13 -14.36
N SER A 31 27.99 12.67 -14.15
CA SER A 31 27.05 12.98 -15.21
C SER A 31 27.13 14.49 -15.45
N GLU A 32 27.63 14.88 -16.62
CA GLU A 32 27.45 16.25 -17.14
C GLU A 32 26.08 16.38 -17.86
N TYR A 33 25.04 15.75 -17.27
CA TYR A 33 23.65 15.52 -17.71
C TYR A 33 23.40 14.27 -18.59
N PRO A 34 22.60 13.27 -18.13
CA PRO A 34 22.35 12.03 -18.88
C PRO A 34 20.95 12.04 -19.53
N ILE A 35 20.41 13.23 -19.82
CA ILE A 35 19.13 13.40 -20.51
C ILE A 35 19.37 14.43 -21.60
N VAL A 36 19.48 13.98 -22.86
CA VAL A 36 19.17 14.87 -23.97
C VAL A 36 17.67 15.10 -23.88
N LEU A 37 17.27 16.28 -23.37
CA LEU A 37 15.92 16.78 -23.52
C LEU A 37 15.70 16.91 -25.01
N ASN A 38 15.12 15.89 -25.65
CA ASN A 38 14.66 16.01 -27.01
C ASN A 38 13.58 17.12 -27.00
N PRO A 39 13.83 18.29 -27.63
CA PRO A 39 12.85 19.37 -27.66
C PRO A 39 11.75 19.10 -28.69
N ASP A 40 11.74 17.94 -29.35
CA ASP A 40 10.68 17.54 -30.27
C ASP A 40 9.39 17.17 -29.50
N ASP A 41 8.63 18.20 -29.16
CA ASP A 41 7.16 18.32 -29.32
C ASP A 41 6.23 17.17 -28.84
N VAL A 42 6.61 16.36 -27.85
CA VAL A 42 5.64 15.44 -27.20
C VAL A 42 4.72 16.16 -26.20
N LEU A 43 5.09 17.37 -25.75
CA LEU A 43 4.17 18.24 -25.03
C LEU A 43 3.26 18.94 -26.03
N LEU A 44 2.05 18.39 -26.22
CA LEU A 44 0.95 19.01 -26.95
C LEU A 44 0.86 20.50 -26.57
N ARG A 45 1.28 21.37 -27.49
CA ARG A 45 1.32 22.81 -27.28
C ARG A 45 -0.11 23.30 -27.02
N PRO A 46 -0.45 23.81 -25.82
CA PRO A 46 -1.75 24.41 -25.60
C PRO A 46 -1.88 25.64 -26.50
N LYS A 47 -2.99 25.76 -27.22
CA LYS A 47 -3.30 26.97 -27.99
C LYS A 47 -3.57 28.09 -27.00
N LEU A 48 -2.65 29.04 -26.90
CA LEU A 48 -2.85 30.26 -26.14
C LEU A 48 -3.79 31.16 -26.94
N GLU A 49 -4.92 31.56 -26.36
CA GLU A 49 -5.71 32.68 -26.88
C GLU A 49 -4.98 33.99 -26.57
N ASP A 50 -5.21 35.04 -27.36
CA ASP A 50 -4.51 36.32 -27.22
C ASP A 50 -4.59 36.82 -25.76
N PRO A 51 -3.43 37.08 -25.11
CA PRO A 51 -3.40 37.34 -23.68
C PRO A 51 -4.14 38.65 -23.37
N ASN A 52 -5.22 38.54 -22.58
CA ASN A 52 -5.92 39.70 -22.05
C ASN A 52 -5.07 40.33 -20.92
N PRO A 53 -4.55 41.56 -21.09
CA PRO A 53 -3.59 42.17 -20.17
C PRO A 53 -4.14 42.50 -18.77
N THR A 54 -5.42 42.19 -18.50
CA THR A 54 -6.07 42.41 -17.20
C THR A 54 -6.11 41.17 -16.31
N LEU A 55 -5.77 39.98 -16.82
CA LEU A 55 -5.74 38.74 -16.05
C LEU A 55 -4.30 38.39 -15.66
N LEU A 56 -4.03 38.33 -14.35
CA LEU A 56 -2.72 37.94 -13.80
C LEU A 56 -2.39 36.45 -14.04
N ILE A 57 -3.41 35.66 -14.43
CA ILE A 57 -3.33 34.22 -14.73
C ILE A 57 -4.06 34.01 -16.06
N ASN A 58 -3.32 33.65 -17.11
CA ASN A 58 -3.92 33.17 -18.36
C ASN A 58 -4.47 31.77 -18.12
N HIS A 59 -5.78 31.60 -18.28
CA HIS A 59 -6.41 30.29 -18.19
C HIS A 59 -5.91 29.42 -19.36
N VAL A 60 -5.29 28.27 -19.08
CA VAL A 60 -4.90 27.33 -20.13
C VAL A 60 -6.18 26.70 -20.68
N ILE A 61 -6.70 27.26 -21.78
CA ILE A 61 -7.81 26.69 -22.54
C ILE A 61 -7.18 25.76 -23.57
N GLY A 62 -7.42 24.46 -23.45
CA GLY A 62 -6.87 23.46 -24.38
C GLY A 62 -6.65 22.07 -23.78
N TRP A 63 -6.60 21.97 -22.45
CA TRP A 63 -6.61 20.67 -21.75
C TRP A 63 -8.05 20.24 -21.52
N GLN A 64 -8.70 19.78 -22.59
CA GLN A 64 -10.02 19.16 -22.47
C GLN A 64 -9.82 17.69 -22.08
N ILE A 65 -10.33 17.32 -20.92
CA ILE A 65 -10.44 15.92 -20.48
C ILE A 65 -11.36 15.21 -21.48
N SER A 66 -10.99 14.00 -21.91
CA SER A 66 -11.88 13.25 -22.81
C SER A 66 -13.23 12.99 -22.13
N GLN A 67 -14.30 12.89 -22.92
CA GLN A 67 -15.62 12.61 -22.37
C GLN A 67 -15.63 11.32 -21.52
N THR A 68 -14.89 10.31 -21.96
CA THR A 68 -14.73 9.03 -21.25
C THR A 68 -14.04 9.24 -19.91
N ASP A 69 -12.92 9.98 -19.87
CA ASP A 69 -12.19 10.24 -18.62
C ASP A 69 -13.06 11.05 -17.64
N PHE A 70 -13.81 12.04 -18.13
CA PHE A 70 -14.73 12.81 -17.31
C PHE A 70 -15.79 11.92 -16.65
N GLU A 71 -16.39 11.00 -17.43
CA GLU A 71 -17.38 10.05 -16.94
C GLU A 71 -16.78 9.09 -15.89
N VAL A 72 -15.56 8.57 -16.12
CA VAL A 72 -14.85 7.72 -15.16
C VAL A 72 -14.58 8.47 -13.86
N ILE A 73 -14.14 9.72 -13.94
CA ILE A 73 -13.91 10.58 -12.77
C ILE A 73 -15.23 10.82 -12.02
N GLU A 74 -16.34 11.07 -12.72
CA GLU A 74 -17.65 11.29 -12.12
C GLU A 74 -18.17 10.02 -11.41
N MET A 75 -17.99 8.85 -12.03
CA MET A 75 -18.30 7.56 -11.42
C MET A 75 -17.48 7.33 -10.15
N GLY A 76 -16.18 7.61 -10.17
CA GLY A 76 -15.29 7.52 -9.01
C GLY A 76 -15.75 8.41 -7.86
N LYS A 77 -16.17 9.65 -8.15
CA LYS A 77 -16.72 10.58 -7.14
C LYS A 77 -18.00 10.06 -6.52
N LYS A 78 -18.93 9.55 -7.33
CA LYS A 78 -20.21 8.96 -6.85
C LYS A 78 -19.97 7.71 -6.00
N PHE A 79 -19.02 6.87 -6.40
CA PHE A 79 -18.63 5.69 -5.63
C PHE A 79 -18.01 6.09 -4.29
N TYR A 80 -17.06 7.02 -4.29
CA TYR A 80 -16.38 7.48 -3.08
C TYR A 80 -17.38 8.01 -2.04
N THR A 81 -18.32 8.88 -2.43
CA THR A 81 -19.31 9.43 -1.50
C THR A 81 -20.24 8.36 -0.95
N LYS A 82 -20.70 7.43 -1.81
CA LYS A 82 -21.55 6.30 -1.42
C LYS A 82 -20.84 5.39 -0.41
N LEU A 83 -19.63 4.95 -0.74
CA LEU A 83 -18.86 4.03 0.10
C LEU A 83 -18.46 4.69 1.42
N LYS A 84 -18.06 5.98 1.40
CA LYS A 84 -17.63 6.71 2.60
C LYS A 84 -18.79 6.90 3.58
N TRP A 85 -20.00 7.12 3.06
CA TRP A 85 -21.19 7.20 3.90
C TRP A 85 -21.53 5.86 4.52
N LYS A 86 -21.48 4.76 3.76
CA LYS A 86 -21.74 3.41 4.27
C LYS A 86 -20.71 2.94 5.30
N LEU A 87 -19.42 3.20 5.08
CA LEU A 87 -18.36 2.83 6.03
C LEU A 87 -18.45 3.57 7.38
N LYS A 88 -19.18 4.69 7.46
CA LYS A 88 -19.46 5.34 8.75
C LYS A 88 -20.48 4.57 9.59
N ASN A 89 -21.35 3.79 8.96
CA ASN A 89 -22.46 3.09 9.58
C ASN A 89 -22.37 1.58 9.30
N LEU A 90 -21.49 0.89 10.04
CA LEU A 90 -21.21 -0.54 9.85
C LEU A 90 -22.32 -1.49 10.36
N ILE A 91 -23.41 -0.96 10.92
CA ILE A 91 -24.50 -1.78 11.49
C ILE A 91 -25.28 -2.51 10.39
N ASP A 92 -25.54 -1.81 9.28
CA ASP A 92 -26.33 -2.31 8.14
C ASP A 92 -25.48 -2.54 6.90
N PHE A 93 -24.15 -2.48 7.02
CA PHE A 93 -23.22 -2.62 5.91
C PHE A 93 -22.25 -3.76 6.22
N ASP A 94 -22.41 -4.87 5.51
CA ASP A 94 -21.60 -6.07 5.69
C ASP A 94 -20.56 -6.26 4.57
N LYS A 95 -19.78 -7.34 4.70
CA LYS A 95 -18.73 -7.72 3.76
C LYS A 95 -19.27 -7.99 2.35
N ASP A 96 -20.42 -8.65 2.24
CA ASP A 96 -20.97 -9.05 0.95
C ASP A 96 -21.53 -7.84 0.21
N GLU A 97 -22.20 -6.94 0.93
CA GLU A 97 -22.65 -5.66 0.39
C GLU A 97 -21.46 -4.78 -0.05
N PHE A 98 -20.37 -4.76 0.72
CA PHE A 98 -19.14 -4.06 0.33
C PHE A 98 -18.58 -4.57 -1.01
N LEU A 99 -18.40 -5.89 -1.14
CA LEU A 99 -17.89 -6.50 -2.36
C LEU A 99 -18.85 -6.29 -3.54
N LEU A 100 -20.16 -6.36 -3.31
CA LEU A 100 -21.17 -6.09 -4.33
C LEU A 100 -21.07 -4.67 -4.87
N ILE A 101 -20.96 -3.66 -3.99
CA ILE A 101 -20.85 -2.25 -4.40
C ILE A 101 -19.54 -1.99 -5.15
N LEU A 102 -18.44 -2.62 -4.73
CA LEU A 102 -17.15 -2.53 -5.42
C LEU A 102 -17.21 -3.15 -6.82
N ASN A 103 -17.75 -4.36 -6.95
CA ASN A 103 -17.90 -5.03 -8.24
C ASN A 103 -18.79 -4.24 -9.21
N GLN A 104 -19.94 -3.75 -8.73
CA GLN A 104 -20.82 -2.88 -9.54
C GLN A 104 -20.13 -1.61 -10.04
N PHE A 105 -19.19 -1.07 -9.27
CA PHE A 105 -18.40 0.09 -9.69
C PHE A 105 -17.40 -0.27 -10.77
N LEU A 106 -16.67 -1.37 -10.61
CA LEU A 106 -15.69 -1.85 -11.59
C LEU A 106 -16.37 -2.26 -12.91
N GLU A 107 -17.53 -2.92 -12.85
CA GLU A 107 -18.35 -3.26 -14.02
C GLU A 107 -18.81 -2.01 -14.79
N LYS A 108 -19.22 -0.95 -14.09
CA LYS A 108 -19.60 0.31 -14.76
C LYS A 108 -18.43 0.98 -15.46
N ILE A 109 -17.24 0.91 -14.88
CA ILE A 109 -16.02 1.40 -15.54
C ILE A 109 -15.73 0.56 -16.78
N ARG A 110 -15.82 -0.76 -16.66
CA ARG A 110 -15.65 -1.69 -17.80
C ARG A 110 -16.55 -1.33 -18.97
N ASP A 111 -17.85 -1.15 -18.71
CA ASP A 111 -18.84 -0.85 -19.75
C ASP A 111 -18.54 0.48 -20.46
N LYS A 112 -17.84 1.40 -19.80
CA LYS A 112 -17.42 2.68 -20.37
C LYS A 112 -16.09 2.62 -21.10
N VAL A 113 -15.13 1.85 -20.60
CA VAL A 113 -13.78 1.73 -21.18
C VAL A 113 -13.73 0.64 -22.27
N GLY A 114 -14.75 -0.20 -22.36
CA GLY A 114 -14.88 -1.22 -23.41
C GLY A 114 -13.97 -2.44 -23.17
N VAL A 115 -13.56 -2.70 -21.94
CA VAL A 115 -12.70 -3.85 -21.61
C VAL A 115 -13.56 -5.12 -21.60
N SER A 116 -13.38 -6.00 -22.58
CA SER A 116 -14.05 -7.31 -22.59
C SER A 116 -13.23 -8.33 -21.80
N ILE A 117 -13.77 -8.80 -20.69
CA ILE A 117 -13.19 -9.90 -19.92
C ILE A 117 -14.23 -11.02 -19.84
N GLY A 118 -13.84 -12.23 -20.24
CA GLY A 118 -14.67 -13.43 -20.14
C GLY A 118 -14.54 -14.09 -18.77
N ILE A 119 -14.85 -13.38 -17.70
CA ILE A 119 -14.85 -13.92 -16.34
C ILE A 119 -16.29 -14.00 -15.85
N GLU A 120 -16.69 -15.19 -15.39
CA GLU A 120 -18.00 -15.41 -14.78
C GLU A 120 -18.04 -14.85 -13.36
N SER A 121 -19.19 -14.26 -12.97
CA SER A 121 -19.40 -13.69 -11.64
C SER A 121 -19.38 -14.71 -10.49
N SER A 122 -19.37 -16.00 -10.82
CA SER A 122 -19.31 -17.14 -9.91
C SER A 122 -17.88 -17.54 -9.53
N GLU A 123 -16.84 -17.02 -10.20
CA GLU A 123 -15.46 -17.45 -9.97
C GLU A 123 -14.86 -16.83 -8.69
N SER A 124 -14.21 -17.66 -7.87
CA SER A 124 -13.44 -17.19 -6.72
C SER A 124 -12.25 -16.38 -7.21
N GLY A 125 -12.31 -15.07 -7.04
CA GLY A 125 -11.32 -14.12 -7.57
C GLY A 125 -11.91 -13.08 -8.53
N TYR A 126 -13.23 -13.11 -8.79
CA TYR A 126 -13.92 -12.13 -9.66
C TYR A 126 -13.50 -10.67 -9.41
N THR A 127 -13.55 -10.24 -8.15
CA THR A 127 -13.14 -8.88 -7.75
C THR A 127 -11.66 -8.60 -8.01
N GLN A 128 -10.79 -9.58 -7.76
CA GLN A 128 -9.35 -9.45 -7.96
C GLN A 128 -9.03 -9.26 -9.45
N ALA A 129 -9.66 -10.05 -10.33
CA ALA A 129 -9.45 -9.93 -11.76
C ALA A 129 -9.88 -8.56 -12.32
N TRP A 130 -10.98 -7.99 -11.81
CA TRP A 130 -11.36 -6.63 -12.19
C TRP A 130 -10.35 -5.59 -11.69
N ILE A 131 -9.83 -5.74 -10.48
CA ILE A 131 -8.84 -4.82 -9.92
C ILE A 131 -7.52 -4.90 -10.69
N GLU A 132 -7.12 -6.07 -11.18
CA GLU A 132 -5.92 -6.21 -11.99
C GLU A 132 -5.99 -5.34 -13.26
N GLN A 133 -7.16 -5.31 -13.89
CA GLN A 133 -7.35 -4.65 -15.18
C GLN A 133 -7.77 -3.19 -15.06
N LEU A 134 -8.62 -2.88 -14.07
CA LEU A 134 -9.26 -1.58 -13.91
C LEU A 134 -8.79 -0.84 -12.66
N GLY A 135 -7.93 -1.45 -11.83
CA GLY A 135 -7.50 -0.86 -10.56
C GLY A 135 -6.74 0.46 -10.73
N SER A 136 -6.03 0.63 -11.84
CA SER A 136 -5.35 1.89 -12.18
C SER A 136 -6.31 3.06 -12.44
N LEU A 137 -7.58 2.77 -12.78
CA LEU A 137 -8.62 3.77 -12.99
C LEU A 137 -9.26 4.22 -11.66
N MET A 138 -8.98 3.50 -10.57
CA MET A 138 -9.38 3.93 -9.24
C MET A 138 -8.45 5.06 -8.79
N GLY A 139 -8.99 6.26 -8.68
CA GLY A 139 -8.25 7.38 -8.09
C GLY A 139 -7.79 7.03 -6.67
N LYS A 140 -6.68 7.62 -6.23
CA LYS A 140 -6.07 7.40 -4.91
C LYS A 140 -7.06 7.42 -3.75
N ASP A 141 -7.98 8.38 -3.72
CA ASP A 141 -8.97 8.50 -2.64
C ASP A 141 -9.96 7.34 -2.62
N VAL A 142 -10.31 6.80 -3.80
CA VAL A 142 -11.14 5.61 -3.94
C VAL A 142 -10.38 4.39 -3.42
N VAL A 143 -9.12 4.22 -3.84
CA VAL A 143 -8.26 3.12 -3.38
C VAL A 143 -8.11 3.15 -1.86
N SER A 144 -7.84 4.31 -1.27
CA SER A 144 -7.73 4.45 0.19
C SER A 144 -8.98 3.97 0.92
N LEU A 145 -10.16 4.29 0.38
CA LEU A 145 -11.43 3.92 0.99
C LEU A 145 -11.76 2.43 0.82
N VAL A 146 -11.38 1.84 -0.32
CA VAL A 146 -11.47 0.39 -0.56
C VAL A 146 -10.56 -0.36 0.40
N LEU A 147 -9.30 0.09 0.59
CA LEU A 147 -8.40 -0.45 1.60
C LEU A 147 -9.01 -0.33 2.98
N ASP A 148 -9.68 0.79 3.25
CA ASP A 148 -10.26 1.00 4.56
C ASP A 148 -11.34 -0.03 4.89
N GLY A 149 -12.25 -0.24 3.93
CA GLY A 149 -13.28 -1.27 4.00
C GLY A 149 -12.70 -2.68 4.08
N CYS A 150 -11.63 -2.99 3.33
CA CYS A 150 -10.99 -4.31 3.42
C CYS A 150 -10.49 -4.61 4.85
N VAL A 151 -9.93 -3.62 5.54
CA VAL A 151 -9.44 -3.81 6.92
C VAL A 151 -10.60 -3.84 7.93
N ASP A 152 -11.67 -3.06 7.72
CA ASP A 152 -12.83 -3.06 8.62
C ASP A 152 -13.63 -4.37 8.53
N PHE A 153 -13.80 -4.90 7.33
CA PHE A 153 -14.48 -6.17 7.05
C PHE A 153 -13.55 -7.38 7.03
N GLU A 154 -12.28 -7.20 7.36
CA GLU A 154 -11.28 -8.28 7.46
C GLU A 154 -11.15 -9.12 6.18
N ILE A 155 -11.22 -8.45 5.02
CA ILE A 155 -11.07 -9.05 3.68
C ILE A 155 -9.57 -9.09 3.31
N TRP A 156 -8.84 -9.95 3.99
CA TRP A 156 -7.38 -9.99 3.91
C TRP A 156 -6.84 -10.42 2.53
N ASP A 157 -7.51 -11.36 1.87
CA ASP A 157 -7.09 -11.87 0.55
C ASP A 157 -7.14 -10.76 -0.53
N LEU A 158 -8.14 -9.89 -0.43
CA LEU A 158 -8.26 -8.72 -1.32
C LEU A 158 -7.21 -7.66 -0.99
N LEU A 159 -6.92 -7.46 0.29
CA LEU A 159 -5.91 -6.52 0.74
C LEU A 159 -4.50 -6.93 0.32
N GLU A 160 -4.17 -8.21 0.46
CA GLU A 160 -2.93 -8.79 -0.06
C GLU A 160 -2.81 -8.57 -1.57
N PHE A 161 -3.87 -8.88 -2.33
CA PHE A 161 -3.89 -8.68 -3.78
C PHE A 161 -3.64 -7.22 -4.18
N LEU A 162 -4.25 -6.25 -3.47
CA LEU A 162 -4.04 -4.82 -3.72
C LEU A 162 -2.59 -4.39 -3.46
N ILE A 163 -1.97 -4.91 -2.41
CA ILE A 163 -0.57 -4.62 -2.06
C ILE A 163 0.38 -5.20 -3.11
N VAL A 164 0.19 -6.49 -3.47
CA VAL A 164 1.07 -7.21 -4.39
C VAL A 164 1.03 -6.62 -5.80
N ASN A 165 -0.16 -6.24 -6.27
CA ASN A 165 -0.33 -5.66 -7.61
C ASN A 165 0.01 -4.17 -7.70
N GLY A 166 0.46 -3.53 -6.62
CA GLY A 166 0.91 -2.15 -6.66
C GLY A 166 -0.18 -1.12 -6.98
N VAL A 167 -1.46 -1.48 -6.82
CA VAL A 167 -2.61 -0.56 -7.01
C VAL A 167 -2.59 0.57 -5.96
N ILE A 168 -1.88 0.36 -4.86
CA ILE A 168 -1.83 1.25 -3.70
C ILE A 168 -0.75 2.33 -3.89
N ASP A 169 -1.19 3.60 -3.94
CA ASP A 169 -0.30 4.76 -3.89
C ASP A 169 0.45 4.86 -2.54
N HIS A 170 1.68 5.39 -2.58
CA HIS A 170 2.55 5.56 -1.41
C HIS A 170 1.90 6.25 -0.22
N SER A 171 1.00 7.21 -0.47
CA SER A 171 0.33 7.95 0.58
C SER A 171 -0.66 7.10 1.40
N CYS A 172 -1.32 6.12 0.77
CA CYS A 172 -2.30 5.23 1.41
C CYS A 172 -1.66 4.34 2.48
N TYR A 173 -0.37 3.98 2.32
CA TYR A 173 0.34 3.11 3.27
C TYR A 173 0.43 3.68 4.68
N SER A 174 0.30 5.00 4.89
CA SER A 174 0.41 5.56 6.24
C SER A 174 -0.74 5.13 7.14
N ASN A 175 -1.96 5.20 6.61
CA ASN A 175 -3.15 4.76 7.34
C ASN A 175 -3.17 3.23 7.44
N LEU A 176 -2.87 2.56 6.32
CA LEU A 176 -2.87 1.11 6.24
C LEU A 176 -1.92 0.45 7.26
N VAL A 177 -0.66 0.88 7.33
CA VAL A 177 0.33 0.31 8.27
C VAL A 177 -0.14 0.43 9.72
N ASN A 178 -0.66 1.59 10.12
CA ASN A 178 -1.15 1.80 11.48
C ASN A 178 -2.30 0.85 11.83
N ARG A 179 -3.24 0.65 10.89
CA ARG A 179 -4.39 -0.25 11.09
C ARG A 179 -3.98 -1.73 11.09
N LEU A 180 -3.05 -2.13 10.24
CA LEU A 180 -2.48 -3.49 10.23
C LEU A 180 -1.71 -3.81 11.52
N VAL A 181 -0.96 -2.84 12.06
CA VAL A 181 -0.32 -2.95 13.38
C VAL A 181 -1.36 -3.15 14.47
N ALA A 182 -2.44 -2.36 14.47
CA ALA A 182 -3.52 -2.47 15.45
C ALA A 182 -4.23 -3.83 15.38
N LYS A 183 -4.45 -4.36 14.16
CA LYS A 183 -5.04 -5.68 13.90
C LYS A 183 -4.04 -6.84 14.03
N LYS A 184 -2.77 -6.57 14.31
CA LYS A 184 -1.69 -7.55 14.47
C LYS A 184 -1.51 -8.49 13.27
N ARG A 185 -1.64 -7.98 12.05
CA ARG A 185 -1.47 -8.74 10.79
C ARG A 185 -0.03 -8.65 10.30
N SER A 186 0.85 -9.47 10.87
CA SER A 186 2.29 -9.45 10.60
C SER A 186 2.63 -9.81 9.15
N GLU A 187 1.89 -10.75 8.56
CA GLU A 187 2.04 -11.19 7.17
C GLU A 187 1.80 -10.05 6.18
N LEU A 188 0.76 -9.25 6.40
CA LEU A 188 0.45 -8.10 5.54
C LEU A 188 1.44 -6.95 5.75
N LEU A 189 1.96 -6.77 6.95
CA LEU A 189 3.03 -5.79 7.22
C LEU A 189 4.32 -6.16 6.48
N CYS A 190 4.65 -7.44 6.38
CA CYS A 190 5.77 -7.92 5.56
C CYS A 190 5.54 -7.63 4.07
N LEU A 191 4.32 -7.83 3.56
CA LEU A 191 3.98 -7.50 2.17
C LEU A 191 4.12 -6.00 1.89
N CYS A 192 3.71 -5.14 2.83
CA CYS A 192 3.94 -3.70 2.72
C CYS A 192 5.43 -3.37 2.57
N ILE A 193 6.33 -4.01 3.32
CA ILE A 193 7.78 -3.78 3.16
C ILE A 193 8.28 -4.26 1.79
N LYS A 194 7.79 -5.42 1.35
CA LYS A 194 8.25 -6.05 0.11
C LYS A 194 7.79 -5.29 -1.15
N HIS A 195 6.56 -4.79 -1.16
CA HIS A 195 5.92 -4.25 -2.36
C HIS A 195 5.77 -2.72 -2.34
N ALA A 196 5.78 -2.06 -1.18
CA ALA A 196 5.73 -0.60 -1.14
C ALA A 196 7.12 -0.01 -1.43
N LEU A 197 7.34 0.40 -2.67
CA LEU A 197 8.49 1.23 -3.02
C LEU A 197 8.44 2.53 -2.18
N GLY A 198 9.56 3.00 -1.65
CA GLY A 198 9.61 4.28 -0.94
C GLY A 198 8.79 4.35 0.35
N LEU A 199 8.67 3.27 1.11
CA LEU A 199 8.05 3.30 2.43
C LEU A 199 8.85 4.25 3.35
N GLY A 200 8.34 5.47 3.56
CA GLY A 200 9.05 6.51 4.32
C GLY A 200 9.46 6.07 5.73
N ALA A 201 10.53 6.69 6.27
CA ALA A 201 11.16 6.28 7.52
C ALA A 201 10.21 6.11 8.70
N SER A 202 9.18 6.96 8.82
CA SER A 202 8.16 6.87 9.87
C SER A 202 7.34 5.58 9.80
N LYS A 203 7.00 5.13 8.59
CA LYS A 203 6.24 3.90 8.34
C LYS A 203 7.10 2.68 8.60
N LEU A 204 8.35 2.68 8.11
CA LEU A 204 9.29 1.60 8.38
C LEU A 204 9.55 1.46 9.88
N LEU A 205 9.74 2.58 10.59
CA LEU A 205 9.89 2.59 12.05
C LEU A 205 8.67 2.01 12.76
N ALA A 206 7.44 2.30 12.31
CA ALA A 206 6.23 1.74 12.89
C ALA A 206 6.18 0.21 12.75
N ILE A 207 6.53 -0.31 11.57
CA ILE A 207 6.60 -1.76 11.32
C ILE A 207 7.71 -2.41 12.15
N LEU A 208 8.89 -1.80 12.17
CA LEU A 208 10.02 -2.27 12.99
C LEU A 208 9.67 -2.30 14.47
N LYS A 209 9.02 -1.26 15.00
CA LYS A 209 8.55 -1.25 16.39
C LYS A 209 7.57 -2.39 16.66
N TYR A 210 6.67 -2.68 15.73
CA TYR A 210 5.74 -3.80 15.87
C TYR A 210 6.47 -5.15 16.00
N PHE A 211 7.51 -5.40 15.20
CA PHE A 211 8.26 -6.66 15.25
C PHE A 211 9.29 -6.72 16.40
N LEU A 212 9.93 -5.60 16.74
CA LEU A 212 11.05 -5.54 17.67
C LEU A 212 10.65 -5.21 19.11
N CYS A 213 9.48 -4.60 19.34
CA CYS A 213 8.97 -4.38 20.68
C CYS A 213 7.98 -5.49 21.03
N PRO A 214 8.39 -6.53 21.79
CA PRO A 214 7.43 -7.47 22.32
C PRO A 214 6.42 -6.69 23.19
N ALA A 215 5.14 -7.06 23.11
CA ALA A 215 4.05 -6.38 23.81
C ALA A 215 4.44 -6.08 25.27
N LYS A 216 4.07 -4.90 25.79
CA LYS A 216 4.49 -4.35 27.11
C LYS A 216 4.42 -5.31 28.32
N TYR A 217 3.80 -6.47 28.19
CA TYR A 217 3.77 -7.55 29.19
C TYR A 217 4.95 -8.53 29.13
N ALA A 218 5.78 -8.50 28.09
CA ALA A 218 6.97 -9.35 27.93
C ALA A 218 8.23 -8.77 28.58
N TYR A 219 8.16 -7.55 29.13
CA TYR A 219 9.31 -6.92 29.78
C TYR A 219 9.66 -7.57 31.13
N GLY A 220 8.67 -8.18 31.81
CA GLY A 220 8.93 -8.96 33.03
C GLY A 220 9.81 -10.19 32.75
N SER A 221 9.50 -10.93 31.69
CA SER A 221 10.22 -12.17 31.33
C SER A 221 11.64 -11.95 30.83
N MET A 222 11.95 -10.80 30.20
CA MET A 222 13.32 -10.49 29.77
C MET A 222 14.24 -10.03 30.92
N VAL A 223 13.68 -9.51 32.01
CA VAL A 223 14.48 -9.15 33.21
C VAL A 223 14.84 -10.43 34.00
N ASP A 224 13.98 -11.45 33.98
CA ASP A 224 14.25 -12.73 34.64
C ASP A 224 15.31 -13.57 33.91
N LEU A 225 15.34 -13.56 32.57
CA LEU A 225 16.39 -14.22 31.77
C LEU A 225 17.80 -13.62 31.98
N ARG A 226 17.91 -12.32 32.31
CA ARG A 226 19.19 -11.70 32.68
C ARG A 226 19.66 -12.06 34.10
N LYS A 227 18.74 -12.44 34.99
CA LYS A 227 19.12 -12.95 36.32
C LYS A 227 19.56 -14.41 36.24
N GLU A 228 18.91 -15.22 35.40
CA GLU A 228 19.22 -16.65 35.24
C GLU A 228 20.58 -16.87 34.56
N THR A 229 20.96 -16.01 33.61
CA THR A 229 22.28 -16.08 32.95
C THR A 229 23.44 -15.56 33.81
N ALA A 230 23.17 -14.68 34.77
CA ALA A 230 24.16 -14.22 35.75
C ALA A 230 24.40 -15.25 36.87
N GLN A 231 23.38 -16.01 37.29
CA GLN A 231 23.54 -17.09 38.28
C GLN A 231 24.24 -18.33 37.71
N SER A 232 24.13 -18.57 36.40
CA SER A 232 24.83 -19.68 35.73
C SER A 232 26.34 -19.40 35.53
N THR A 233 26.78 -18.13 35.63
CA THR A 233 28.21 -17.79 35.50
C THR A 233 28.99 -17.88 36.82
N ASP A 234 28.32 -17.89 37.97
CA ASP A 234 28.97 -18.07 39.29
C ASP A 234 29.18 -19.54 39.69
N SER A 235 28.65 -20.49 38.91
CA SER A 235 28.70 -21.93 39.24
C SER A 235 29.85 -22.71 38.59
N ASN A 236 30.68 -22.08 37.75
CA ASN A 236 31.76 -22.76 37.01
C ASN A 236 33.18 -22.39 37.47
N GLN A 237 33.35 -21.93 38.72
CA GLN A 237 34.67 -21.60 39.29
C GLN A 237 35.15 -22.54 40.41
N TYR A 238 34.66 -23.78 40.45
CA TYR A 238 35.17 -24.82 41.37
C TYR A 238 35.26 -26.20 40.72
N MET A 239 36.02 -26.37 39.63
CA MET A 239 36.44 -27.71 39.17
C MET A 239 37.78 -27.63 38.41
N PHE A 240 38.83 -27.09 39.02
CA PHE A 240 40.23 -27.38 38.66
C PHE A 240 41.12 -27.12 39.88
N GLU A 241 41.19 -28.11 40.78
CA GLU A 241 42.41 -28.51 41.49
C GLU A 241 42.50 -30.03 41.46
#